data_AF-A0A1Z9J6Y2-F1
#
_entry.id   AF-A0A1Z9J6Y2-F1
#
_cell.length_a   1.000
_cell.length_b   1.000
_cell.length_c   1.000
_cell.angle_alpha   90.00
_cell.angle_beta   90.00
_cell.angle_gamma   90.00
#
_symmetry.space_group_name_H-M   'P 1'
#
loop_
_entity.id
_entity.type
_entity.pdbx_description
1 polymer ?
#
loop_
_entity_poly.entity_id
_entity_poly.type
_entity_poly.pdbx_seq_one_letter_code
_entity_poly.pdbx_strand_id
1 'polypeptide(L)'
;MKIAAIRPPGWYENGTTPQPMLIEMTAKRWKGLLLLAFASGILGLILVSWQIWADVYQPLLVGGFKANTSNLAGFGDLFFRVPGALGLVFLMTSFALGAYARFMAWWHHG
;
A
#
# COMPACT_ATOMS: atom_id res chain seq x y z
N MET A 1 11.44 -14.00 -43.41
CA MET A 1 11.48 -13.11 -42.23
C MET A 1 11.92 -13.92 -41.02
N LYS A 2 13.13 -13.68 -40.48
CA LYS A 2 13.61 -14.36 -39.27
C LYS A 2 13.04 -13.62 -38.05
N ILE A 3 12.27 -14.33 -37.23
CA ILE A 3 11.79 -13.83 -35.94
C ILE A 3 13.04 -13.57 -35.10
N ALA A 4 13.34 -12.29 -34.85
CA ALA A 4 14.41 -11.91 -33.93
C ALA A 4 13.99 -12.39 -32.54
N ALA A 5 14.57 -13.50 -32.09
CA ALA A 5 14.41 -13.97 -30.73
C ALA A 5 14.84 -12.83 -29.79
N ILE A 6 13.88 -12.29 -29.04
CA ILE A 6 14.13 -11.32 -27.98
C ILE A 6 14.94 -12.08 -26.92
N ARG A 7 16.27 -11.97 -27.01
CA ARG A 7 17.17 -12.58 -26.03
C ARG A 7 17.25 -11.64 -24.83
N PRO A 8 17.16 -12.16 -23.60
CA PRO A 8 17.31 -11.34 -22.41
C PRO A 8 18.70 -10.67 -22.39
N PRO A 9 18.79 -9.45 -21.84
CA PRO A 9 20.08 -8.76 -21.70
C PRO A 9 21.06 -9.64 -20.89
N GLY A 10 22.27 -9.82 -21.41
CA GLY A 10 23.33 -10.66 -20.81
C GLY A 10 23.72 -11.92 -21.58
N TRP A 11 23.00 -12.29 -22.66
CA TRP A 11 23.27 -13.52 -23.44
C TRP A 11 24.65 -13.55 -24.14
N TYR A 12 25.29 -12.39 -24.32
CA TYR A 12 26.58 -12.24 -25.01
C TYR A 12 27.74 -11.84 -24.08
N GLU A 13 27.50 -11.78 -22.77
CA GLU A 13 28.56 -11.37 -21.84
C GLU A 13 29.43 -12.57 -21.44
N ASN A 14 30.69 -12.54 -21.89
CA ASN A 14 31.73 -13.43 -21.36
C ASN A 14 31.80 -13.24 -19.84
N GLY A 15 31.88 -14.34 -19.09
CA GLY A 15 31.76 -14.41 -17.62
C GLY A 15 32.82 -13.68 -16.79
N THR A 16 33.38 -12.60 -17.31
CA THR A 16 34.28 -11.64 -16.67
C THR A 16 33.55 -10.41 -16.13
N THR A 17 32.30 -10.16 -16.51
CA THR A 17 31.42 -9.21 -15.81
C THR A 17 30.71 -9.94 -14.68
N PRO A 18 30.67 -9.40 -13.44
CA PRO A 18 29.79 -9.94 -12.42
C PRO A 18 28.36 -9.78 -12.95
N GLN A 19 27.76 -10.90 -13.35
CA GLN A 19 26.34 -10.92 -13.71
C GLN A 19 25.59 -10.26 -12.54
N PRO A 20 24.68 -9.30 -12.79
CA PRO A 20 23.85 -8.80 -11.71
C PRO A 20 23.11 -10.01 -11.16
N MET A 21 23.55 -10.49 -9.99
CA MET A 21 22.98 -11.68 -9.39
C MET A 21 21.49 -11.44 -9.32
N LEU A 22 20.68 -12.43 -9.72
CA LEU A 22 19.23 -12.41 -9.54
C LEU A 22 18.81 -11.95 -8.13
N ILE A 23 19.69 -12.13 -7.15
CA ILE A 23 19.63 -11.63 -5.77
C ILE A 23 19.58 -10.10 -5.69
N GLU A 24 20.38 -9.34 -6.44
CA GLU A 24 20.38 -7.87 -6.40
C GLU A 24 19.09 -7.29 -7.02
N MET A 25 18.61 -7.89 -8.11
CA MET A 25 17.34 -7.50 -8.74
C MET A 25 16.12 -7.87 -7.88
N THR A 26 16.15 -9.01 -7.18
CA THR A 26 15.06 -9.42 -6.26
C THR A 26 15.07 -8.59 -4.98
N ALA A 27 16.23 -8.31 -4.37
CA ALA A 27 16.35 -7.42 -3.21
C ALA A 27 15.79 -6.01 -3.49
N LYS A 28 15.98 -5.49 -4.72
CA LYS A 28 15.43 -4.19 -5.13
C LYS A 28 13.90 -4.21 -5.30
N ARG A 29 13.32 -5.33 -5.71
CA ARG A 29 11.86 -5.50 -5.85
C ARG A 29 11.13 -5.44 -4.50
N TRP A 30 11.68 -6.07 -3.46
CA TRP A 30 11.08 -6.08 -2.12
C TRP A 30 11.09 -4.70 -1.47
N LYS A 31 12.16 -3.92 -1.67
CA LYS A 31 12.22 -2.52 -1.24
C LYS A 31 11.17 -1.65 -1.94
N GLY A 32 10.92 -1.89 -3.23
CA GLY A 32 9.86 -1.22 -3.98
C GLY A 32 8.46 -1.56 -3.45
N LEU A 33 8.19 -2.84 -3.13
CA LEU A 33 6.93 -3.27 -2.53
C LEU A 33 6.72 -2.68 -1.13
N LEU A 34 7.78 -2.56 -0.33
CA LEU A 34 7.73 -1.87 0.96
C LEU A 34 7.41 -0.38 0.82
N LEU A 35 8.00 0.30 -0.17
CA LEU A 35 7.69 1.71 -0.44
C LEU A 35 6.23 1.88 -0.88
N LEU A 36 5.73 0.99 -1.74
CA LEU A 36 4.32 1.00 -2.16
C LEU A 36 3.38 0.70 -0.99
N ALA A 37 3.74 -0.25 -0.13
CA ALA A 37 3.01 -0.53 1.10
C ALA A 37 2.96 0.72 2.00
N PHE A 38 4.07 1.43 2.15
CA PHE A 38 4.11 2.65 2.96
C PHE A 38 3.26 3.78 2.37
N ALA A 39 3.39 4.03 1.07
CA ALA A 39 2.61 5.06 0.37
C ALA A 39 1.10 4.78 0.41
N SER A 40 0.69 3.53 0.17
CA SER A 40 -0.71 3.11 0.31
C SER A 40 -1.20 3.23 1.75
N GLY A 41 -0.37 2.90 2.74
CA GLY A 41 -0.72 3.05 4.15
C GLY A 41 -0.98 4.51 4.55
N ILE A 42 -0.11 5.42 4.11
CA ILE A 42 -0.30 6.87 4.33
C ILE A 42 -1.58 7.36 3.67
N LEU A 43 -1.81 7.02 2.40
CA LEU A 43 -3.03 7.41 1.70
C LEU A 43 -4.28 6.87 2.39
N GLY A 44 -4.25 5.61 2.84
CA GLY A 44 -5.32 5.00 3.60
C GLY A 44 -5.61 5.74 4.91
N LEU A 45 -4.57 6.07 5.68
CA LEU A 45 -4.69 6.85 6.92
C LEU A 45 -5.26 8.24 6.68
N ILE A 46 -4.81 8.95 5.64
CA ILE A 46 -5.32 10.28 5.30
C ILE A 46 -6.81 10.22 4.99
N LEU A 47 -7.23 9.27 4.15
CA LEU A 47 -8.64 9.13 3.75
C LEU A 47 -9.55 8.78 4.93
N VAL A 48 -9.13 7.83 5.77
CA VAL A 48 -9.89 7.47 6.98
C VAL A 48 -9.95 8.65 7.95
N SER A 49 -8.83 9.33 8.20
CA SER A 49 -8.79 10.47 9.11
C SER A 49 -9.64 11.63 8.61
N TRP A 50 -9.63 11.88 7.30
CA TRP A 50 -10.49 12.87 6.66
C TRP A 50 -11.97 12.52 6.83
N GLN A 51 -12.34 11.25 6.64
CA GLN A 51 -13.72 10.82 6.82
C GLN A 51 -14.18 10.97 8.28
N ILE A 52 -13.34 10.60 9.24
CA ILE A 52 -13.63 10.81 10.67
C ILE A 52 -13.80 12.30 10.99
N TRP A 53 -12.94 13.14 10.43
CA TRP A 53 -13.08 14.58 10.56
C TRP A 53 -14.41 15.08 10.02
N ALA A 54 -14.79 14.69 8.80
CA ALA A 54 -16.00 15.14 8.14
C ALA A 54 -17.29 14.66 8.83
N ASP A 55 -17.31 13.43 9.35
CA ASP A 55 -18.53 12.82 9.90
C ASP A 55 -18.68 13.03 11.41
N VAL A 56 -17.57 13.14 12.15
CA VAL A 56 -17.58 13.24 13.61
C VAL A 56 -17.20 14.64 14.06
N TYR A 57 -16.00 15.11 13.71
CA TYR A 57 -15.47 16.35 14.30
C TYR A 57 -16.10 17.62 13.73
N GLN A 58 -16.27 17.73 12.41
CA GLN A 58 -16.84 18.91 11.77
C GLN A 58 -18.30 19.17 12.23
N PRO A 59 -19.18 18.16 12.32
CA PRO A 59 -20.53 18.37 12.83
C PRO A 59 -20.57 18.74 14.31
N LEU A 60 -19.64 18.22 15.11
CA LEU A 60 -19.51 18.58 16.53
C LEU A 60 -19.10 20.04 16.73
N LEU A 61 -18.18 20.54 15.88
CA LEU A 61 -17.71 21.92 15.93
C LEU A 61 -18.79 22.93 15.48
N VAL A 62 -19.59 22.58 14.47
CA VAL A 62 -20.63 23.47 13.93
C VAL A 62 -21.94 23.38 14.70
N GLY A 63 -22.38 22.16 15.04
CA GLY A 63 -23.70 21.89 15.63
C GLY A 63 -23.74 21.83 17.15
N GLY A 64 -22.59 21.84 17.81
CA GLY A 64 -22.46 21.59 19.25
C GLY A 64 -22.75 20.15 19.65
N PHE A 65 -22.41 19.78 20.88
CA PHE A 65 -22.64 18.42 21.39
C PHE A 65 -24.14 18.21 21.72
N LYS A 66 -24.90 17.67 20.77
CA LYS A 66 -26.33 17.33 20.97
C LYS A 66 -26.47 15.87 21.38
N ALA A 67 -26.72 15.61 22.66
CA ALA A 67 -26.83 14.26 23.23
C ALA A 67 -27.92 13.38 22.59
N ASN A 68 -28.94 13.97 21.97
CA ASN A 68 -30.04 13.24 21.31
C ASN A 68 -29.72 12.80 19.87
N THR A 69 -28.66 13.33 19.24
CA THR A 69 -28.20 12.91 17.92
C THR A 69 -26.77 12.40 18.07
N SER A 70 -26.65 11.14 18.49
CA SER A 70 -25.33 10.52 18.64
C SER A 70 -24.71 10.33 17.25
N ASN A 71 -23.87 11.27 16.82
CA ASN A 71 -23.05 11.13 15.61
C ASN A 71 -22.09 9.92 15.70
N LEU A 72 -21.89 9.38 16.91
CA LEU A 72 -21.20 8.11 17.15
C LEU A 72 -22.03 6.86 16.79
N ALA A 73 -23.37 6.95 16.76
CA ALA A 73 -24.21 5.82 16.35
C ALA A 73 -24.00 5.44 14.87
N GLY A 74 -23.52 6.39 14.04
CA GLY A 74 -23.17 6.18 12.63
C GLY A 74 -21.71 5.82 12.38
N PHE A 75 -20.91 5.47 13.40
CA PHE A 75 -19.48 5.18 13.21
C PHE A 75 -19.22 3.98 12.27
N GLY A 76 -20.17 3.05 12.16
CA GLY A 76 -20.13 1.97 11.18
C GLY A 76 -20.32 2.45 9.73
N ASP A 77 -21.13 3.49 9.52
CA ASP A 77 -21.42 4.06 8.18
C ASP A 77 -20.21 4.81 7.59
N LEU A 78 -19.27 5.18 8.45
CA LEU A 78 -18.02 5.87 8.12
C LEU A 78 -17.21 5.07 7.08
N PHE A 79 -17.34 3.74 7.08
CA PHE A 79 -16.65 2.84 6.14
C PHE A 79 -17.45 2.50 4.88
N PHE A 80 -18.75 2.82 4.83
CA PHE A 80 -19.59 2.61 3.65
C PHE A 80 -19.57 3.80 2.68
N ARG A 81 -19.08 4.96 3.13
CA ARG A 81 -18.85 6.13 2.26
C ARG A 81 -17.58 5.94 1.43
N VAL A 82 -17.59 6.45 0.19
CA VAL A 82 -16.50 6.27 -0.80
C VAL A 82 -15.11 6.57 -0.24
N PRO A 83 -14.86 7.67 0.49
CA PRO A 83 -13.51 7.96 1.00
C PRO A 83 -13.10 7.00 2.12
N GLY A 84 -14.03 6.64 3.02
CA GLY A 84 -13.77 5.68 4.10
C GLY A 84 -13.50 4.27 3.56
N ALA A 85 -14.29 3.81 2.60
CA ALA A 85 -14.11 2.50 1.94
C ALA A 85 -12.76 2.43 1.22
N LEU A 86 -12.42 3.45 0.41
CA LEU A 86 -11.13 3.52 -0.28
C LEU A 86 -9.96 3.57 0.70
N GLY A 87 -10.10 4.35 1.78
CA GLY A 87 -9.08 4.43 2.83
C GLY A 87 -8.82 3.06 3.47
N LEU A 88 -9.88 2.30 3.75
CA LEU A 88 -9.79 0.96 4.33
C LEU A 88 -9.12 -0.03 3.35
N VAL A 89 -9.50 0.02 2.06
CA VAL A 89 -8.85 -0.80 1.01
C VAL A 89 -7.36 -0.50 0.91
N PHE A 90 -6.97 0.78 0.96
CA PHE A 90 -5.55 1.16 0.93
C PHE A 90 -4.80 0.70 2.18
N LEU A 91 -5.41 0.76 3.36
CA LEU A 91 -4.83 0.20 4.57
C LEU A 91 -4.66 -1.32 4.47
N MET A 92 -5.68 -2.05 4.04
CA MET A 92 -5.59 -3.51 3.86
C MET A 92 -4.52 -3.89 2.84
N THR A 93 -4.45 -3.16 1.72
CA THR A 93 -3.44 -3.36 0.68
C THR A 93 -2.04 -3.07 1.22
N SER A 94 -1.88 -2.02 2.03
CA SER A 94 -0.61 -1.69 2.71
C SER A 94 -0.15 -2.84 3.61
N PHE A 95 -1.03 -3.36 4.46
CA PHE A 95 -0.71 -4.48 5.33
C PHE A 95 -0.36 -5.74 4.54
N ALA A 96 -1.14 -6.08 3.51
CA ALA A 96 -0.89 -7.25 2.67
C ALA A 96 0.46 -7.15 1.94
N LEU A 97 0.75 -6.00 1.31
CA LEU A 97 2.01 -5.75 0.62
C LEU A 97 3.20 -5.74 1.59
N GLY A 98 3.05 -5.12 2.75
CA GLY A 98 4.09 -5.04 3.77
C GLY A 98 4.43 -6.41 4.35
N ALA A 99 3.42 -7.21 4.69
CA ALA A 99 3.60 -8.58 5.16
C ALA A 99 4.26 -9.46 4.10
N TYR A 100 3.78 -9.39 2.86
CA TYR A 100 4.35 -10.14 1.74
C TYR A 100 5.82 -9.76 1.46
N ALA A 101 6.12 -8.47 1.39
CA ALA A 101 7.50 -8.01 1.14
C ALA A 101 8.46 -8.44 2.26
N ARG A 102 7.99 -8.42 3.51
CA ARG A 102 8.80 -8.84 4.67
C ARG A 102 8.99 -10.36 4.72
N PHE A 103 7.96 -11.14 4.39
CA PHE A 103 8.04 -12.59 4.27
C PHE A 103 9.04 -13.00 3.17
N MET A 104 8.94 -12.40 1.98
CA MET A 104 9.83 -12.72 0.87
C MET A 104 11.28 -12.28 1.11
N ALA A 105 11.48 -11.15 1.82
CA ALA A 105 12.81 -10.75 2.26
C ALA A 105 13.40 -11.75 3.26
N TRP A 106 12.60 -12.25 4.22
CA TRP A 106 13.04 -13.28 5.17
C TRP A 106 13.38 -14.60 4.46
N TRP A 107 12.49 -15.08 3.57
CA TRP A 107 12.67 -16.34 2.84
C TRP A 107 13.93 -16.40 1.96
N HIS A 108 14.40 -15.25 1.45
CA HIS A 108 15.61 -15.18 0.62
C HIS A 108 16.91 -15.00 1.43
N HIS A 109 16.83 -14.66 2.71
CA HIS A 109 17.99 -14.38 3.58
C HIS A 109 18.17 -15.40 4.71
N GLY A 110 17.25 -16.35 4.88
CA GLY A 110 17.38 -17.53 5.75
C GLY A 110 17.79 -18.77 4.97
#